data_AF-A0A367ISY5-F1
#
_entry.id   AF-A0A367ISY5-F1
#
_cell.length_a   1.000
_cell.length_b   1.000
_cell.length_c   1.000
_cell.angle_alpha   90.00
_cell.angle_beta   90.00
_cell.angle_gamma   90.00
#
_symmetry.space_group_name_H-M   'P 1'
#
loop_
_entity.id
_entity.type
_entity.pdbx_description
1 polymer ?
#
loop_
_entity_poly.entity_id
_entity_poly.type
_entity_poly.pdbx_seq_one_letter_code
_entity_poly.pdbx_strand_id
1 'polypeptide(L)'
;RKYNAKIMASLVKSGLIPIEEYDVQLSKQLENTTQIQLVEFSVELLNYCLFSSQPVTSIEDHLLTIKTLMKLDHNIAKELIQHLKMQWTERYKNINPKDDTFDLRLLLSEWIRLYKHTLTAKSIYNQFAKKILETITKDSDRLCFFFRLCTEVCVELYQPSKTQYVDAYSKLVSMIIHLSDGSIQMTSQVLSVIVLVMAQQQEKLGSQFNQKPFLKLMSSLFIELNNVNDDKESFISIYGNVLYTLQPLYFPGFSYSWLQLFSHRLFLPLLLKQEKEGWNICYKLTTALLSFLKLLLTPAEEHTKLSRSTKTFYQGTLRFLVVMLHDYPEFLCSHYLSFIHLLPLGCIQLRNVILSAFPRTMILPDPFTITLGYVANNTASPKLLQVKEEGEESILHECGVYLSSGHTKMSIGSSLVGYITSSDKDSSVEKIQNLVFYVGSHTTLDTKKSLSESPAIQIYKYLLAHFSSTQNSFGQHVLLNSIVDHLRYPNSHTYFFSMAILHLFNSQPNQIKEQITRILLERLIVNRPHPWGLLTTFVQLIK
;
A
#
# COMPACT_ATOMS: atom_id res chain seq x y z
N ARG A 1 -5.77 46.90 -33.84
CA ARG A 1 -4.89 45.73 -34.07
C ARG A 1 -4.12 45.26 -32.82
N LYS A 2 -3.99 46.05 -31.73
CA LYS A 2 -3.29 45.63 -30.49
C LYS A 2 -4.05 44.59 -29.63
N TYR A 3 -5.38 44.59 -29.67
CA TYR A 3 -6.23 43.68 -28.90
C TYR A 3 -6.86 42.61 -29.79
N ASN A 4 -6.21 41.46 -29.92
CA ASN A 4 -6.78 40.28 -30.60
C ASN A 4 -6.72 39.09 -29.65
N ALA A 5 -7.86 38.77 -29.03
CA ALA A 5 -7.97 37.75 -27.99
C ALA A 5 -7.60 36.35 -28.50
N LYS A 6 -7.96 36.02 -29.75
CA LYS A 6 -7.67 34.73 -30.37
C LYS A 6 -6.17 34.49 -30.59
N ILE A 7 -5.46 35.52 -31.06
CA ILE A 7 -3.99 35.45 -31.22
C ILE A 7 -3.34 35.31 -29.85
N MET A 8 -3.76 36.12 -28.88
CA MET A 8 -3.20 36.09 -27.53
C MET A 8 -3.41 34.73 -26.86
N ALA A 9 -4.60 34.14 -26.94
CA ALA A 9 -4.89 32.79 -26.44
C ALA A 9 -4.00 31.72 -27.11
N SER A 10 -3.69 31.88 -28.41
CA SER A 10 -2.80 30.97 -29.14
C SER A 10 -1.33 31.11 -28.71
N LEU A 11 -0.88 32.34 -28.39
CA LEU A 11 0.45 32.61 -27.87
C LEU A 11 0.62 32.06 -26.44
N VAL A 12 -0.42 32.18 -25.60
CA VAL A 12 -0.45 31.55 -24.28
C VAL A 12 -0.43 30.03 -24.40
N LYS A 13 -1.23 29.45 -25.32
CA LYS A 13 -1.26 28.00 -25.56
C LYS A 13 0.09 27.43 -26.00
N SER A 14 0.86 28.20 -26.76
CA SER A 14 2.21 27.80 -27.22
C SER A 14 3.31 28.05 -26.19
N GLY A 15 2.98 28.65 -25.03
CA GLY A 15 3.95 28.99 -23.99
C GLY A 15 4.88 30.15 -24.36
N LEU A 16 4.60 30.88 -25.45
CA LEU A 16 5.38 32.04 -25.86
C LEU A 16 5.15 33.26 -24.96
N ILE A 17 4.02 33.28 -24.25
CA ILE A 17 3.69 34.31 -23.27
C ILE A 17 3.55 33.67 -21.89
N PRO A 18 4.37 34.07 -20.90
CA PRO A 18 4.22 33.62 -19.53
C PRO A 18 2.92 34.18 -18.94
N ILE A 19 1.94 33.30 -18.72
CA ILE A 19 0.59 33.69 -18.32
C ILE A 19 0.55 34.44 -16.99
N GLU A 20 1.41 34.08 -16.03
CA GLU A 20 1.45 34.70 -14.71
C GLU A 20 1.90 36.16 -14.77
N GLU A 21 2.88 36.48 -15.62
CA GLU A 21 3.34 37.85 -15.85
C GLU A 21 2.28 38.66 -16.62
N TYR A 22 1.66 38.01 -17.61
CA TYR A 22 0.62 38.63 -18.41
C TYR A 22 -0.62 38.97 -17.58
N ASP A 23 -1.02 38.11 -16.64
CA ASP A 23 -2.11 38.36 -15.69
C ASP A 23 -1.84 39.62 -14.84
N VAL A 24 -0.60 39.81 -14.36
CA VAL A 24 -0.22 41.04 -13.62
C VAL A 24 -0.31 42.28 -14.50
N GLN A 25 0.16 42.19 -15.75
CA GLN A 25 0.16 43.32 -16.67
C GLN A 25 -1.27 43.71 -17.05
N LEU A 26 -2.10 42.72 -17.41
CA LEU A 26 -3.48 42.95 -17.82
C LEU A 26 -4.34 43.49 -16.66
N SER A 27 -4.17 42.94 -15.45
CA SER A 27 -4.91 43.43 -14.27
C SER A 27 -4.59 44.90 -13.96
N LYS A 28 -3.30 45.29 -14.00
CA LYS A 28 -2.88 46.69 -13.77
C LYS A 28 -3.40 47.65 -14.83
N GLN A 29 -3.47 47.21 -16.08
CA GLN A 29 -4.09 47.99 -17.15
C GLN A 29 -5.57 48.17 -16.86
N LEU A 30 -6.29 47.10 -16.52
CA LEU A 30 -7.73 47.16 -16.20
C LEU A 30 -8.05 48.05 -15.00
N GLU A 31 -7.24 48.06 -13.94
CA GLU A 31 -7.47 48.90 -12.74
C GLU A 31 -7.50 50.40 -13.05
N ASN A 32 -6.78 50.85 -14.07
CA ASN A 32 -6.63 52.27 -14.40
C ASN A 32 -7.40 52.67 -15.68
N THR A 33 -8.24 51.79 -16.21
CA THR A 33 -8.80 51.95 -17.56
C THR A 33 -10.22 52.51 -17.57
N THR A 34 -10.47 53.47 -18.46
CA THR A 34 -11.81 53.94 -18.88
C THR A 34 -12.22 53.42 -20.27
N GLN A 35 -11.34 52.67 -20.94
CA GLN A 35 -11.51 52.13 -22.28
C GLN A 35 -12.30 50.81 -22.27
N ILE A 36 -13.50 50.85 -22.84
CA ILE A 36 -14.39 49.68 -23.02
C ILE A 36 -13.70 48.55 -23.82
N GLN A 37 -12.91 48.90 -24.83
CA GLN A 37 -12.22 47.93 -25.70
C GLN A 37 -11.26 47.00 -24.96
N LEU A 38 -10.64 47.46 -23.86
CA LEU A 38 -9.75 46.62 -23.06
C LEU A 38 -10.55 45.60 -22.24
N VAL A 39 -11.71 46.01 -21.72
CA VAL A 39 -12.62 45.13 -20.97
C VAL A 39 -13.16 44.04 -21.90
N GLU A 40 -13.63 44.43 -23.10
CA GLU A 40 -14.10 43.49 -24.14
C GLU A 40 -13.00 42.50 -24.52
N PHE A 41 -11.79 42.98 -24.80
CA PHE A 41 -10.65 42.12 -25.11
C PHE A 41 -10.32 41.13 -23.97
N SER A 42 -10.34 41.59 -22.72
CA SER A 42 -10.03 40.75 -21.56
C SER A 42 -11.08 39.66 -21.36
N VAL A 43 -12.35 39.99 -21.52
CA VAL A 43 -13.45 39.02 -21.44
C VAL A 43 -13.37 38.02 -22.60
N GLU A 44 -13.13 38.49 -23.82
CA GLU A 44 -12.98 37.61 -24.99
C GLU A 44 -11.76 36.68 -24.83
N LEU A 45 -10.65 37.17 -24.28
CA LEU A 45 -9.46 36.36 -23.99
C LEU A 45 -9.76 35.26 -22.98
N LEU A 46 -10.43 35.61 -21.86
CA LEU A 46 -10.83 34.63 -20.85
C LEU A 46 -11.79 33.59 -21.44
N ASN A 47 -12.70 33.99 -22.33
CA ASN A 47 -13.59 33.06 -23.00
C ASN A 47 -12.83 32.02 -23.85
N TYR A 48 -11.84 32.46 -24.65
CA TYR A 48 -11.01 31.53 -25.41
C TYR A 48 -10.13 30.63 -24.52
N CYS A 49 -9.60 31.17 -23.43
CA CYS A 49 -8.67 30.45 -22.58
C CYS A 49 -9.37 29.43 -21.65
N LEU A 50 -10.55 29.77 -21.10
CA LEU A 50 -11.24 28.99 -20.07
C LEU A 50 -12.37 28.10 -20.62
N PHE A 51 -13.10 28.55 -21.64
CA PHE A 51 -14.33 27.87 -22.12
C PHE A 51 -14.18 27.20 -23.49
N SER A 52 -12.98 27.12 -24.05
CA SER A 52 -12.75 26.35 -25.26
C SER A 52 -12.90 24.85 -24.99
N SER A 53 -13.17 24.05 -26.05
CA SER A 53 -13.30 22.59 -25.95
C SER A 53 -12.08 21.89 -25.34
N GLN A 54 -10.92 22.55 -25.38
CA GLN A 54 -9.71 22.18 -24.66
C GLN A 54 -9.17 23.44 -23.96
N PRO A 55 -9.53 23.66 -22.68
CA PRO A 55 -9.09 24.81 -21.91
C PRO A 55 -7.57 24.94 -21.94
N VAL A 56 -7.09 26.14 -22.22
CA VAL A 56 -5.65 26.44 -22.35
C VAL A 56 -5.04 26.73 -20.98
N THR A 57 -5.81 27.41 -20.12
CA THR A 57 -5.41 27.88 -18.80
C THR A 57 -6.51 27.58 -17.79
N SER A 58 -6.26 27.83 -16.52
CA SER A 58 -7.27 27.77 -15.47
C SER A 58 -7.58 29.13 -14.84
N ILE A 59 -8.58 29.18 -13.94
CA ILE A 59 -8.92 30.39 -13.18
C ILE A 59 -7.73 30.89 -12.35
N GLU A 60 -6.94 29.95 -11.81
CA GLU A 60 -5.76 30.23 -10.99
C GLU A 60 -4.68 31.01 -11.78
N ASP A 61 -4.60 30.80 -13.10
CA ASP A 61 -3.66 31.50 -13.97
C ASP A 61 -4.09 32.94 -14.27
N HIS A 62 -5.37 33.29 -14.11
CA HIS A 62 -5.97 34.61 -14.42
C HIS A 62 -6.54 35.33 -13.19
N LEU A 63 -6.06 34.97 -12.00
CA LEU A 63 -6.65 35.41 -10.73
C LEU A 63 -6.75 36.94 -10.61
N LEU A 64 -5.70 37.68 -10.95
CA LEU A 64 -5.71 39.14 -10.78
C LEU A 64 -6.66 39.79 -11.78
N THR A 65 -6.61 39.35 -13.04
CA THR A 65 -7.52 39.82 -14.09
C THR A 65 -8.97 39.61 -13.68
N ILE A 66 -9.34 38.39 -13.24
CA ILE A 66 -10.70 38.08 -12.79
C ILE A 66 -11.11 38.98 -11.62
N LYS A 67 -10.25 39.15 -10.60
CA LYS A 67 -10.53 40.05 -9.47
C LYS A 67 -10.72 41.51 -9.87
N THR A 68 -9.94 42.00 -10.83
CA THR A 68 -10.12 43.36 -11.35
C THR A 68 -11.45 43.50 -12.07
N LEU A 69 -11.82 42.52 -12.91
CA LEU A 69 -13.13 42.50 -13.59
C LEU A 69 -14.31 42.45 -12.61
N MET A 70 -14.19 41.73 -11.49
CA MET A 70 -15.23 41.69 -10.44
C MET A 70 -15.49 43.06 -9.78
N LYS A 71 -14.49 43.95 -9.77
CA LYS A 71 -14.61 45.31 -9.20
C LYS A 71 -15.16 46.33 -10.20
N LEU A 72 -15.10 46.02 -11.51
CA LEU A 72 -15.54 46.93 -12.56
C LEU A 72 -17.06 46.90 -12.69
N ASP A 73 -17.67 48.08 -12.80
CA ASP A 73 -19.09 48.22 -13.07
C ASP A 73 -19.36 48.20 -14.58
N HIS A 74 -19.15 47.04 -15.22
CA HIS A 74 -19.33 46.84 -16.66
C HIS A 74 -20.16 45.58 -16.97
N ASN A 75 -21.19 45.70 -17.81
CA ASN A 75 -22.14 44.61 -18.08
C ASN A 75 -21.46 43.32 -18.58
N ILE A 76 -20.58 43.44 -19.58
CA ILE A 76 -19.86 42.29 -20.16
C ILE A 76 -18.97 41.58 -19.12
N ALA A 77 -18.36 42.35 -18.20
CA ALA A 77 -17.57 41.78 -17.12
C ALA A 77 -18.47 41.06 -16.10
N LYS A 78 -19.60 41.67 -15.72
CA LYS A 78 -20.60 41.06 -14.82
C LYS A 78 -21.16 39.75 -15.39
N GLU A 79 -21.49 39.70 -16.68
CA GLU A 79 -21.96 38.50 -17.37
C GLU A 79 -20.93 37.37 -17.33
N LEU A 80 -19.66 37.66 -17.63
CA LEU A 80 -18.57 36.67 -17.53
C LEU A 80 -18.43 36.13 -16.10
N ILE A 81 -18.42 37.02 -15.10
CA ILE A 81 -18.29 36.62 -13.69
C ILE A 81 -19.50 35.79 -13.26
N GLN A 82 -20.71 36.16 -13.68
CA GLN A 82 -21.91 35.39 -13.39
C GLN A 82 -21.86 34.02 -14.05
N HIS A 83 -21.39 33.91 -15.29
CA HIS A 83 -21.18 32.64 -15.98
C HIS A 83 -20.18 31.74 -15.23
N LEU A 84 -19.04 32.30 -14.81
CA LEU A 84 -18.06 31.58 -13.98
C LEU A 84 -18.64 31.13 -12.64
N LYS A 85 -19.42 31.99 -11.97
CA LYS A 85 -20.10 31.64 -10.72
C LYS A 85 -21.08 30.49 -10.92
N MET A 86 -21.96 30.59 -11.91
CA MET A 86 -22.99 29.57 -12.20
C MET A 86 -22.37 28.20 -12.50
N GLN A 87 -21.31 28.14 -13.32
CA GLN A 87 -20.65 26.88 -13.64
C GLN A 87 -20.15 26.13 -12.39
N TRP A 88 -19.64 26.87 -11.39
CA TRP A 88 -19.15 26.29 -10.15
C TRP A 88 -20.26 26.03 -9.14
N THR A 89 -21.27 26.88 -9.06
CA THR A 89 -22.42 26.66 -8.19
C THR A 89 -23.21 25.42 -8.63
N GLU A 90 -23.47 25.23 -9.93
CA GLU A 90 -24.20 24.07 -10.44
C GLU A 90 -23.46 22.75 -10.16
N ARG A 91 -22.12 22.74 -10.29
CA ARG A 91 -21.29 21.56 -10.01
C ARG A 91 -21.44 21.04 -8.57
N TYR A 92 -21.72 21.92 -7.62
CA TYR A 92 -21.80 21.59 -6.18
C TYR A 92 -23.16 21.84 -5.56
N LYS A 93 -24.21 22.10 -6.36
CA LYS A 93 -25.54 22.49 -5.89
C LYS A 93 -26.14 21.53 -4.84
N ASN A 94 -25.84 20.24 -4.96
CA ASN A 94 -26.35 19.21 -4.05
C ASN A 94 -25.56 19.10 -2.74
N ILE A 95 -24.36 19.69 -2.68
CA ILE A 95 -23.38 19.51 -1.60
C ILE A 95 -23.15 20.82 -0.83
N ASN A 96 -23.16 21.96 -1.53
CA ASN A 96 -23.03 23.29 -0.93
C ASN A 96 -24.32 24.08 -1.17
N PRO A 97 -25.19 24.22 -0.15
CA PRO A 97 -26.41 25.01 -0.26
C PRO A 97 -26.15 26.52 -0.28
N LYS A 98 -24.92 26.97 0.02
CA LYS A 98 -24.53 28.37 -0.09
C LYS A 98 -23.89 28.60 -1.47
N ASP A 99 -24.34 29.63 -2.20
CA ASP A 99 -23.85 29.95 -3.54
C ASP A 99 -22.47 30.66 -3.54
N ASP A 100 -21.53 30.21 -2.72
CA ASP A 100 -20.22 30.85 -2.48
C ASP A 100 -19.02 30.02 -2.97
N THR A 101 -19.27 28.91 -3.68
CA THR A 101 -18.23 28.00 -4.17
C THR A 101 -17.16 28.71 -5.01
N PHE A 102 -17.57 29.65 -5.87
CA PHE A 102 -16.63 30.41 -6.69
C PHE A 102 -15.69 31.28 -5.84
N ASP A 103 -16.23 31.94 -4.81
CA ASP A 103 -15.44 32.77 -3.91
C ASP A 103 -14.44 31.92 -3.11
N LEU A 104 -14.84 30.72 -2.66
CA LEU A 104 -13.94 29.75 -2.04
C LEU A 104 -12.82 29.27 -2.99
N ARG A 105 -13.13 29.06 -4.28
CA ARG A 105 -12.11 28.73 -5.28
C ARG A 105 -11.13 29.88 -5.50
N LEU A 106 -11.60 31.13 -5.47
CA LEU A 106 -10.73 32.31 -5.55
C LEU A 106 -9.80 32.41 -4.33
N LEU A 107 -10.27 32.08 -3.12
CA LEU A 107 -9.40 32.01 -1.94
C LEU A 107 -8.28 30.98 -2.09
N LEU A 108 -8.59 29.80 -2.65
CA LEU A 108 -7.57 28.79 -2.98
C LEU A 108 -6.58 29.33 -4.02
N SER A 109 -7.07 29.99 -5.07
CA SER A 109 -6.23 30.61 -6.10
C SER A 109 -5.27 31.65 -5.52
N GLU A 110 -5.75 32.49 -4.61
CA GLU A 110 -4.92 33.46 -3.89
C GLU A 110 -3.84 32.80 -3.05
N TRP A 111 -4.20 31.73 -2.33
CA TRP A 111 -3.24 30.95 -1.56
C TRP A 111 -2.15 30.34 -2.45
N ILE A 112 -2.54 29.72 -3.57
CA ILE A 112 -1.60 29.15 -4.54
C ILE A 112 -0.64 30.22 -5.04
N ARG A 113 -1.15 31.41 -5.39
CA ARG A 113 -0.32 32.53 -5.85
C ARG A 113 0.64 33.00 -4.76
N LEU A 114 0.17 33.12 -3.52
CA LEU A 114 1.00 33.45 -2.36
C LEU A 114 2.11 32.41 -2.15
N TYR A 115 1.79 31.13 -2.32
CA TYR A 115 2.74 30.03 -2.20
C TYR A 115 3.84 30.07 -3.27
N LYS A 116 3.51 30.48 -4.50
CA LYS A 116 4.49 30.61 -5.60
C LYS A 116 5.52 31.72 -5.37
N HIS A 117 5.24 32.71 -4.52
CA HIS A 117 6.20 33.75 -4.20
C HIS A 117 7.33 33.21 -3.30
N THR A 118 8.55 33.20 -3.83
CA THR A 118 9.75 32.57 -3.23
C THR A 118 10.21 33.15 -1.90
N LEU A 119 9.80 34.38 -1.56
CA LEU A 119 10.23 35.12 -0.37
C LEU A 119 9.10 35.37 0.65
N THR A 120 8.01 34.60 0.59
CA THR A 120 6.89 34.77 1.52
C THR A 120 7.27 34.35 2.95
N ALA A 121 7.19 35.29 3.89
CA ALA A 121 7.44 35.01 5.30
C ALA A 121 6.37 34.07 5.92
N LYS A 122 6.76 33.22 6.87
CA LYS A 122 5.85 32.29 7.58
C LYS A 122 4.67 33.01 8.24
N SER A 123 4.87 34.23 8.73
CA SER A 123 3.82 35.07 9.32
C SER A 123 2.70 35.39 8.33
N ILE A 124 3.02 35.62 7.06
CA ILE A 124 2.04 35.93 6.00
C ILE A 124 1.20 34.70 5.68
N TYR A 125 1.83 33.51 5.59
CA TYR A 125 1.09 32.26 5.44
C TYR A 125 0.12 32.02 6.60
N ASN A 126 0.56 32.25 7.84
CA ASN A 126 -0.31 32.10 9.01
C ASN A 126 -1.48 33.09 8.99
N GLN A 127 -1.23 34.36 8.66
CA GLN A 127 -2.29 35.37 8.54
C GLN A 127 -3.32 35.01 7.47
N PHE A 128 -2.87 34.54 6.31
CA PHE A 128 -3.77 34.18 5.22
C PHE A 128 -4.56 32.90 5.51
N ALA A 129 -3.93 31.88 6.10
CA ALA A 129 -4.62 30.67 6.53
C ALA A 129 -5.67 30.97 7.61
N LYS A 130 -5.37 31.89 8.55
CA LYS A 130 -6.33 32.37 9.55
C LYS A 130 -7.51 33.07 8.90
N LYS A 131 -7.28 33.95 7.92
CA LYS A 131 -8.34 34.59 7.13
C LYS A 131 -9.24 33.57 6.43
N ILE A 132 -8.66 32.53 5.80
CA ILE A 132 -9.42 31.45 5.17
C ILE A 132 -10.32 30.76 6.21
N LEU A 133 -9.76 30.37 7.35
CA LEU A 133 -10.48 29.68 8.42
C LEU A 133 -11.63 30.51 8.99
N GLU A 134 -11.41 31.81 9.19
CA GLU A 134 -12.45 32.76 9.63
C GLU A 134 -13.56 32.91 8.57
N THR A 135 -13.23 32.86 7.28
CA THR A 135 -14.19 33.01 6.18
C THR A 135 -15.07 31.77 5.99
N ILE A 136 -14.49 30.57 6.07
CA ILE A 136 -15.22 29.30 5.91
C ILE A 136 -16.15 29.04 7.10
N THR A 137 -15.90 29.70 8.24
CA THR A 137 -16.44 29.45 9.59
C THR A 137 -15.86 28.19 10.22
N LYS A 138 -15.91 28.09 11.57
CA LYS A 138 -15.48 26.88 12.31
C LYS A 138 -16.47 25.71 12.21
N ASP A 139 -17.39 25.75 11.24
CA ASP A 139 -18.29 24.64 10.98
C ASP A 139 -17.54 23.49 10.29
N SER A 140 -17.64 22.31 10.88
CA SER A 140 -16.95 21.10 10.42
C SER A 140 -17.38 20.72 9.00
N ASP A 141 -18.66 20.86 8.66
CA ASP A 141 -19.17 20.47 7.34
C ASP A 141 -18.66 21.42 6.25
N ARG A 142 -18.58 22.70 6.57
CA ARG A 142 -18.02 23.72 5.66
C ARG A 142 -16.52 23.55 5.44
N LEU A 143 -15.77 23.16 6.47
CA LEU A 143 -14.36 22.81 6.33
C LEU A 143 -14.18 21.56 5.45
N CYS A 144 -14.97 20.51 5.67
CA CYS A 144 -14.97 19.32 4.82
C CYS A 144 -15.30 19.65 3.35
N PHE A 145 -16.29 20.51 3.11
CA PHE A 145 -16.62 20.99 1.77
C PHE A 145 -15.44 21.76 1.14
N PHE A 146 -14.80 22.65 1.89
CA PHE A 146 -13.65 23.40 1.39
C PHE A 146 -12.48 22.48 1.04
N PHE A 147 -12.16 21.48 1.88
CA PHE A 147 -11.14 20.48 1.57
C PHE A 147 -11.49 19.67 0.33
N ARG A 148 -12.77 19.33 0.15
CA ARG A 148 -13.25 18.62 -1.04
C ARG A 148 -13.03 19.46 -2.30
N LEU A 149 -13.48 20.72 -2.28
CA LEU A 149 -13.28 21.67 -3.38
C LEU A 149 -11.78 21.80 -3.72
N CYS A 150 -10.94 22.01 -2.72
CA CYS A 150 -9.49 22.15 -2.94
C CYS A 150 -8.86 20.88 -3.52
N THR A 151 -9.27 19.71 -3.02
CA THR A 151 -8.79 18.42 -3.51
C THR A 151 -9.18 18.22 -4.97
N GLU A 152 -10.45 18.42 -5.31
CA GLU A 152 -10.94 18.26 -6.69
C GLU A 152 -10.24 19.22 -7.65
N VAL A 153 -10.11 20.51 -7.29
CA VAL A 153 -9.42 21.52 -8.11
C VAL A 153 -7.95 21.17 -8.29
N CYS A 154 -7.21 20.83 -7.21
CA CYS A 154 -5.78 20.53 -7.33
C CYS A 154 -5.52 19.23 -8.10
N VAL A 155 -6.42 18.26 -8.04
CA VAL A 155 -6.34 17.02 -8.84
C VAL A 155 -6.62 17.32 -10.31
N GLU A 156 -7.61 18.16 -10.62
CA GLU A 156 -7.95 18.58 -11.99
C GLU A 156 -6.80 19.38 -12.64
N LEU A 157 -6.14 20.25 -11.87
CA LEU A 157 -5.02 21.08 -12.34
C LEU A 157 -3.68 20.34 -12.39
N TYR A 158 -3.61 19.09 -11.90
CA TYR A 158 -2.35 18.39 -11.79
C TYR A 158 -1.72 18.13 -13.17
N GLN A 159 -0.51 18.66 -13.33
CA GLN A 159 0.38 18.33 -14.43
C GLN A 159 1.75 17.96 -13.85
N PRO A 160 2.46 16.97 -14.42
CA PRO A 160 3.81 16.60 -13.94
C PRO A 160 4.79 17.79 -13.88
N SER A 161 4.62 18.79 -14.76
CA SER A 161 5.40 20.03 -14.78
C SER A 161 4.93 21.09 -13.77
N LYS A 162 3.70 21.00 -13.26
CA LYS A 162 3.08 21.98 -12.36
C LYS A 162 2.57 21.31 -11.07
N THR A 163 3.45 20.69 -10.30
CA THR A 163 3.08 20.04 -9.02
C THR A 163 2.75 21.02 -7.90
N GLN A 164 3.15 22.29 -8.07
CA GLN A 164 3.08 23.34 -7.05
C GLN A 164 1.67 23.58 -6.51
N TYR A 165 0.61 23.35 -7.30
CA TYR A 165 -0.78 23.48 -6.81
C TYR A 165 -1.07 22.50 -5.66
N VAL A 166 -0.62 21.25 -5.82
CA VAL A 166 -0.79 20.20 -4.81
C VAL A 166 0.09 20.46 -3.59
N ASP A 167 1.31 20.97 -3.80
CA ASP A 167 2.22 21.37 -2.73
C ASP A 167 1.63 22.53 -1.91
N ALA A 168 1.12 23.56 -2.59
CA ALA A 168 0.45 24.69 -1.97
C ALA A 168 -0.75 24.23 -1.14
N TYR A 169 -1.60 23.35 -1.67
CA TYR A 169 -2.74 22.82 -0.94
C TYR A 169 -2.31 22.02 0.30
N SER A 170 -1.30 21.15 0.17
CA SER A 170 -0.75 20.40 1.32
C SER A 170 -0.24 21.36 2.41
N LYS A 171 0.39 22.46 2.02
CA LYS A 171 0.84 23.50 2.95
C LYS A 171 -0.32 24.21 3.63
N LEU A 172 -1.39 24.53 2.89
CA LEU A 172 -2.58 25.17 3.44
C LEU A 172 -3.20 24.32 4.54
N VAL A 173 -3.40 23.02 4.26
CA VAL A 173 -3.97 22.06 5.22
C VAL A 173 -3.14 22.04 6.50
N SER A 174 -1.82 21.95 6.37
CA SER A 174 -0.90 21.97 7.51
C SER A 174 -0.98 23.26 8.34
N MET A 175 -1.08 24.43 7.69
CA MET A 175 -1.29 25.68 8.41
C MET A 175 -2.66 25.75 9.11
N ILE A 176 -3.73 25.26 8.48
CA ILE A 176 -5.07 25.23 9.10
C ILE A 176 -5.10 24.32 10.34
N ILE A 177 -4.46 23.16 10.26
CA ILE A 177 -4.38 22.22 11.38
C ILE A 177 -3.52 22.80 12.51
N HIS A 178 -2.39 23.44 12.18
CA HIS A 178 -1.57 24.14 13.16
C HIS A 178 -2.34 25.26 13.87
N LEU A 179 -3.19 26.01 13.15
CA LEU A 179 -4.03 27.06 13.73
C LEU A 179 -5.18 26.51 14.61
N SER A 180 -5.43 25.21 14.52
CA SER A 180 -6.44 24.49 15.30
C SER A 180 -5.77 23.58 16.34
N ASP A 181 -4.60 23.99 16.84
CA ASP A 181 -3.78 23.30 17.86
C ASP A 181 -3.46 21.84 17.53
N GLY A 182 -3.16 21.53 16.26
CA GLY A 182 -2.74 20.18 15.86
C GLY A 182 -3.87 19.14 15.89
N SER A 183 -5.12 19.57 15.62
CA SER A 183 -6.28 18.70 15.69
C SER A 183 -6.15 17.42 14.84
N ILE A 184 -6.00 16.28 15.53
CA ILE A 184 -6.00 14.94 14.94
C ILE A 184 -7.34 14.66 14.23
N GLN A 185 -8.44 15.17 14.76
CA GLN A 185 -9.76 15.05 14.15
C GLN A 185 -9.80 15.73 12.77
N MET A 186 -9.26 16.96 12.64
CA MET A 186 -9.17 17.63 11.34
C MET A 186 -8.26 16.89 10.37
N THR A 187 -7.15 16.33 10.86
CA THR A 187 -6.29 15.46 10.05
C THR A 187 -7.08 14.27 9.47
N SER A 188 -7.88 13.60 10.32
CA SER A 188 -8.75 12.49 9.90
C SER A 188 -9.81 12.94 8.89
N GLN A 189 -10.41 14.12 9.09
CA GLN A 189 -11.40 14.70 8.16
C GLN A 189 -10.82 14.96 6.77
N VAL A 190 -9.66 15.64 6.69
CA VAL A 190 -9.02 15.93 5.39
C VAL A 190 -8.67 14.64 4.65
N LEU A 191 -8.09 13.66 5.34
CA LEU A 191 -7.73 12.38 4.74
C LEU A 191 -8.98 11.62 4.26
N SER A 192 -10.06 11.63 5.06
CA SER A 192 -11.34 11.01 4.68
C SER A 192 -11.95 11.66 3.45
N VAL A 193 -11.90 13.00 3.36
CA VAL A 193 -12.34 13.74 2.17
C VAL A 193 -11.54 13.33 0.93
N ILE A 194 -10.20 13.20 1.04
CA ILE A 194 -9.35 12.76 -0.07
C ILE A 194 -9.71 11.34 -0.51
N VAL A 195 -9.97 10.42 0.43
CA VAL A 195 -10.41 9.04 0.13
C VAL A 195 -11.73 9.05 -0.65
N LEU A 196 -12.72 9.84 -0.21
CA LEU A 196 -14.02 9.94 -0.87
C LEU A 196 -13.92 10.52 -2.28
N VAL A 197 -13.12 11.58 -2.46
CA VAL A 197 -12.87 12.18 -3.79
C VAL A 197 -12.18 11.17 -4.70
N MET A 198 -11.20 10.40 -4.19
CA MET A 198 -10.52 9.37 -4.95
C MET A 198 -11.48 8.25 -5.38
N ALA A 199 -12.34 7.77 -4.46
CA ALA A 199 -13.34 6.74 -4.75
C ALA A 199 -14.30 7.19 -5.85
N GLN A 200 -14.85 8.41 -5.74
CA GLN A 200 -15.74 8.97 -6.75
C GLN A 200 -15.05 9.12 -8.11
N GLN A 201 -13.79 9.57 -8.15
CA GLN A 201 -13.06 9.70 -9.41
C GLN A 201 -12.72 8.35 -10.05
N GLN A 202 -12.34 7.34 -9.26
CA GLN A 202 -12.07 6.01 -9.78
C GLN A 202 -13.34 5.41 -10.40
N GLU A 203 -14.48 5.51 -9.72
CA GLU A 203 -15.77 5.03 -10.22
C GLU A 203 -16.16 5.73 -11.53
N LYS A 204 -16.01 7.07 -11.59
CA LYS A 204 -16.36 7.86 -12.77
C LYS A 204 -15.44 7.64 -13.98
N LEU A 205 -14.13 7.55 -13.77
CA LEU A 205 -13.13 7.50 -14.84
C LEU A 205 -12.76 6.07 -15.25
N GLY A 206 -12.97 5.07 -14.37
CA GLY A 206 -12.60 3.68 -14.61
C GLY A 206 -11.14 3.53 -15.04
N SER A 207 -10.92 3.05 -16.27
CA SER A 207 -9.58 2.83 -16.84
C SER A 207 -8.80 4.13 -17.12
N GLN A 208 -9.48 5.29 -17.18
CA GLN A 208 -8.85 6.59 -17.37
C GLN A 208 -8.40 7.24 -16.05
N PHE A 209 -8.65 6.59 -14.92
CA PHE A 209 -8.23 7.10 -13.61
C PHE A 209 -6.71 7.32 -13.56
N ASN A 210 -6.31 8.53 -13.15
CA ASN A 210 -4.90 8.89 -13.00
C ASN A 210 -4.53 8.92 -11.51
N GLN A 211 -3.68 7.98 -11.09
CA GLN A 211 -3.21 7.87 -9.71
C GLN A 211 -2.14 8.91 -9.29
N LYS A 212 -1.53 9.64 -10.24
CA LYS A 212 -0.39 10.55 -9.97
C LYS A 212 -0.75 11.77 -9.11
N PRO A 213 -1.86 12.50 -9.35
CA PRO A 213 -2.26 13.62 -8.51
C PRO A 213 -2.43 13.20 -7.05
N PHE A 214 -3.09 12.06 -6.82
CA PHE A 214 -3.33 11.52 -5.49
C PHE A 214 -2.05 11.03 -4.81
N LEU A 215 -1.13 10.40 -5.53
CA LEU A 215 0.20 10.07 -5.01
C LEU A 215 0.93 11.32 -4.52
N LYS A 216 0.99 12.35 -5.36
CA LYS A 216 1.67 13.61 -5.03
C LYS A 216 1.01 14.29 -3.82
N LEU A 217 -0.33 14.32 -3.78
CA LEU A 217 -1.09 14.89 -2.68
C LEU A 217 -0.84 14.16 -1.37
N MET A 218 -1.06 12.84 -1.34
CA MET A 218 -0.89 12.04 -0.12
C MET A 218 0.55 12.07 0.39
N SER A 219 1.55 12.02 -0.50
CA SER A 219 2.97 12.12 -0.13
C SER A 219 3.34 13.50 0.44
N SER A 220 2.90 14.58 -0.21
CA SER A 220 3.23 15.95 0.23
C SER A 220 2.48 16.29 1.52
N LEU A 221 1.22 15.87 1.62
CA LEU A 221 0.42 16.01 2.82
C LEU A 221 0.99 15.22 4.00
N PHE A 222 1.45 13.99 3.78
CA PHE A 222 2.13 13.22 4.83
C PHE A 222 3.31 13.98 5.44
N ILE A 223 4.17 14.57 4.60
CA ILE A 223 5.34 15.33 5.05
C ILE A 223 4.91 16.55 5.88
N GLU A 224 3.96 17.32 5.37
CA GLU A 224 3.48 18.54 6.02
C GLU A 224 2.74 18.25 7.34
N LEU A 225 1.93 17.17 7.39
CA LEU A 225 1.22 16.75 8.60
C LEU A 225 2.13 16.11 9.64
N ASN A 226 3.15 15.35 9.24
CA ASN A 226 4.13 14.78 10.15
C ASN A 226 4.96 15.86 10.87
N ASN A 227 5.05 17.05 10.29
CA ASN A 227 5.74 18.20 10.89
C ASN A 227 4.86 19.02 11.84
N VAL A 228 3.52 18.92 11.74
CA VAL A 228 2.58 19.72 12.54
C VAL A 228 1.94 18.92 13.66
N ASN A 229 1.72 17.62 13.49
CA ASN A 229 1.15 16.79 14.54
C ASN A 229 2.22 16.43 15.59
N ASP A 230 2.03 16.90 16.82
CA ASP A 230 2.88 16.55 17.96
C ASP A 230 2.68 15.07 18.36
N ASP A 231 1.43 14.59 18.33
CA ASP A 231 1.10 13.17 18.50
C ASP A 231 1.35 12.40 17.19
N LYS A 232 2.62 12.04 17.02
CA LYS A 232 3.07 11.23 15.88
C LYS A 232 2.48 9.83 15.89
N GLU A 233 2.14 9.28 17.04
CA GLU A 233 1.63 7.90 17.13
C GLU A 233 0.24 7.81 16.53
N SER A 234 -0.68 8.64 17.01
CA SER A 234 -2.03 8.72 16.47
C SER A 234 -2.04 9.09 14.99
N PHE A 235 -1.18 10.02 14.56
CA PHE A 235 -1.09 10.42 13.16
C PHE A 235 -0.66 9.26 12.25
N ILE A 236 0.40 8.54 12.61
CA ILE A 236 0.89 7.38 11.85
C ILE A 236 -0.18 6.29 11.80
N SER A 237 -0.90 6.06 12.91
CA SER A 237 -2.02 5.13 12.97
C SER A 237 -3.16 5.50 12.02
N ILE A 238 -3.57 6.78 12.00
CA ILE A 238 -4.61 7.28 11.08
C ILE A 238 -4.16 7.15 9.62
N TYR A 239 -2.95 7.60 9.30
CA TYR A 239 -2.44 7.55 7.93
C TYR A 239 -2.31 6.10 7.43
N GLY A 240 -1.84 5.19 8.29
CA GLY A 240 -1.77 3.77 7.99
C GLY A 240 -3.14 3.12 7.77
N ASN A 241 -4.14 3.49 8.58
CA ASN A 241 -5.53 3.02 8.38
C ASN A 241 -6.13 3.57 7.08
N VAL A 242 -5.84 4.83 6.72
CA VAL A 242 -6.26 5.42 5.42
C VAL A 242 -5.64 4.67 4.25
N LEU A 243 -4.35 4.33 4.32
CA LEU A 243 -3.72 3.48 3.30
C LEU A 243 -4.38 2.09 3.25
N TYR A 244 -4.74 1.51 4.39
CA TYR A 244 -5.44 0.22 4.41
C TYR A 244 -6.83 0.30 3.75
N THR A 245 -7.58 1.37 3.96
CA THR A 245 -8.85 1.64 3.24
C THR A 245 -8.62 1.75 1.72
N LEU A 246 -7.51 2.38 1.31
CA LEU A 246 -7.11 2.53 -0.09
C LEU A 246 -6.41 1.30 -0.68
N GLN A 247 -6.55 0.13 -0.07
CA GLN A 247 -5.83 -1.07 -0.50
C GLN A 247 -6.08 -1.43 -1.98
N PRO A 248 -5.08 -2.05 -2.65
CA PRO A 248 -5.16 -2.33 -4.09
C PRO A 248 -6.33 -3.21 -4.54
N LEU A 249 -6.88 -4.07 -3.67
CA LEU A 249 -8.06 -4.88 -3.97
C LEU A 249 -9.32 -4.02 -4.21
N TYR A 250 -9.45 -2.90 -3.50
CA TYR A 250 -10.57 -1.96 -3.67
C TYR A 250 -10.23 -0.83 -4.66
N PHE A 251 -8.96 -0.44 -4.72
CA PHE A 251 -8.46 0.62 -5.60
C PHE A 251 -7.37 0.12 -6.56
N PRO A 252 -7.70 -0.78 -7.51
CA PRO A 252 -6.71 -1.38 -8.41
C PRO A 252 -5.99 -0.34 -9.27
N GLY A 253 -6.69 0.74 -9.67
CA GLY A 253 -6.11 1.87 -10.41
C GLY A 253 -5.09 2.70 -9.63
N PHE A 254 -5.06 2.57 -8.30
CA PHE A 254 -4.14 3.24 -7.39
C PHE A 254 -3.02 2.34 -6.87
N SER A 255 -2.97 1.06 -7.27
CA SER A 255 -2.06 0.04 -6.73
C SER A 255 -0.57 0.42 -6.71
N TYR A 256 -0.06 1.05 -7.78
CA TYR A 256 1.35 1.45 -7.84
C TYR A 256 1.68 2.62 -6.92
N SER A 257 0.82 3.65 -6.92
CA SER A 257 0.93 4.79 -6.01
C SER A 257 0.79 4.34 -4.56
N TRP A 258 -0.14 3.43 -4.28
CA TRP A 258 -0.32 2.84 -2.96
C TRP A 258 0.95 2.16 -2.46
N LEU A 259 1.60 1.33 -3.30
CA LEU A 259 2.85 0.66 -2.92
C LEU A 259 3.97 1.66 -2.65
N GLN A 260 4.04 2.76 -3.42
CA GLN A 260 5.01 3.84 -3.18
C GLN A 260 4.76 4.59 -1.88
N LEU A 261 3.50 4.81 -1.49
CA LEU A 261 3.14 5.45 -0.23
C LEU A 261 3.43 4.52 0.96
N PHE A 262 3.08 3.24 0.85
CA PHE A 262 3.37 2.26 1.89
C PHE A 262 4.88 2.09 2.11
N SER A 263 5.67 2.00 1.03
CA SER A 263 7.13 1.90 1.10
C SER A 263 7.85 3.26 1.21
N HIS A 264 7.13 4.34 1.52
CA HIS A 264 7.72 5.67 1.58
C HIS A 264 8.76 5.77 2.71
N ARG A 265 9.96 6.26 2.38
CA ARG A 265 11.15 6.32 3.27
C ARG A 265 10.95 7.05 4.61
N LEU A 266 9.95 7.93 4.71
CA LEU A 266 9.62 8.61 5.97
C LEU A 266 8.50 7.91 6.74
N PHE A 267 7.60 7.22 6.04
CA PHE A 267 6.44 6.59 6.66
C PHE A 267 6.80 5.23 7.25
N LEU A 268 7.40 4.35 6.46
CA LEU A 268 7.69 2.97 6.86
C LEU A 268 8.57 2.89 8.13
N PRO A 269 9.65 3.69 8.29
CA PRO A 269 10.43 3.65 9.53
C PRO A 269 9.68 4.17 10.75
N LEU A 270 8.84 5.19 10.59
CA LEU A 270 8.00 5.71 11.68
C LEU A 270 6.96 4.67 12.11
N LEU A 271 6.38 3.97 11.14
CA LEU A 271 5.42 2.89 11.38
C LEU A 271 6.06 1.73 12.14
N LEU A 272 7.24 1.27 11.72
CA LEU A 272 7.90 0.11 12.32
C LEU A 272 8.60 0.40 13.65
N LYS A 273 8.82 1.69 13.98
CA LYS A 273 9.31 2.11 15.30
C LYS A 273 8.27 1.84 16.42
N GLN A 274 6.98 1.80 16.08
CA GLN A 274 5.90 1.50 17.02
C GLN A 274 5.63 -0.01 17.07
N GLU A 275 6.28 -0.70 18.00
CA GLU A 275 6.34 -2.17 18.03
C GLU A 275 4.97 -2.89 18.14
N LYS A 276 3.94 -2.24 18.69
CA LYS A 276 2.62 -2.84 18.82
C LYS A 276 1.67 -2.38 17.71
N GLU A 277 1.19 -1.14 17.81
CA GLU A 277 0.18 -0.62 16.87
C GLU A 277 0.71 -0.49 15.45
N GLY A 278 1.90 0.08 15.30
CA GLY A 278 2.52 0.25 13.99
C GLY A 278 2.86 -1.07 13.32
N TRP A 279 3.30 -2.09 14.05
CA TRP A 279 3.48 -3.44 13.52
C TRP A 279 2.16 -4.07 13.08
N ASN A 280 1.08 -3.92 13.86
CA ASN A 280 -0.24 -4.41 13.47
C ASN A 280 -0.74 -3.76 12.17
N ILE A 281 -0.51 -2.45 12.00
CA ILE A 281 -0.85 -1.74 10.77
C ILE A 281 0.05 -2.19 9.61
N CYS A 282 1.36 -2.30 9.84
CA CYS A 282 2.30 -2.80 8.82
C CYS A 282 1.94 -4.23 8.38
N TYR A 283 1.50 -5.07 9.31
CA TYR A 283 0.99 -6.41 9.03
C TYR A 283 -0.26 -6.36 8.14
N LYS A 284 -1.26 -5.51 8.47
CA LYS A 284 -2.46 -5.30 7.63
C LYS A 284 -2.09 -4.84 6.21
N LEU A 285 -1.21 -3.84 6.09
CA LEU A 285 -0.77 -3.32 4.79
C LEU A 285 0.01 -4.36 3.99
N THR A 286 0.94 -5.08 4.61
CA THR A 286 1.70 -6.16 3.94
C THR A 286 0.76 -7.28 3.49
N THR A 287 -0.23 -7.64 4.32
CA THR A 287 -1.27 -8.60 3.97
C THR A 287 -2.09 -8.13 2.76
N ALA A 288 -2.54 -6.87 2.75
CA ALA A 288 -3.23 -6.29 1.60
C ALA A 288 -2.39 -6.32 0.31
N LEU A 289 -1.10 -6.02 0.41
CA LEU A 289 -0.15 -6.10 -0.71
C LEU A 289 -0.02 -7.52 -1.24
N LEU A 290 0.20 -8.50 -0.36
CA LEU A 290 0.41 -9.90 -0.74
C LEU A 290 -0.88 -10.54 -1.26
N SER A 291 -2.03 -10.22 -0.68
CA SER A 291 -3.35 -10.68 -1.18
C SER A 291 -3.65 -10.17 -2.57
N PHE A 292 -3.39 -8.89 -2.85
CA PHE A 292 -3.53 -8.36 -4.21
C PHE A 292 -2.53 -9.00 -5.17
N LEU A 293 -1.28 -9.20 -4.74
CA LEU A 293 -0.28 -9.88 -5.55
C LEU A 293 -0.68 -11.32 -5.86
N LYS A 294 -1.24 -12.06 -4.88
CA LYS A 294 -1.78 -13.41 -5.08
C LYS A 294 -2.81 -13.41 -6.21
N LEU A 295 -3.77 -12.50 -6.15
CA LEU A 295 -4.79 -12.35 -7.21
C LEU A 295 -4.15 -12.10 -8.59
N LEU A 296 -3.11 -11.27 -8.68
CA LEU A 296 -2.42 -10.99 -9.94
C LEU A 296 -1.57 -12.16 -10.47
N LEU A 297 -1.10 -13.04 -9.58
CA LEU A 297 -0.21 -14.15 -9.91
C LEU A 297 -0.94 -15.48 -10.09
N THR A 298 -2.18 -15.60 -9.63
CA THR A 298 -3.06 -16.74 -9.90
C THR A 298 -3.78 -16.48 -11.22
N PRO A 299 -3.36 -17.07 -12.34
CA PRO A 299 -3.97 -16.81 -13.63
C PRO A 299 -5.40 -17.35 -13.66
N ALA A 300 -6.33 -16.61 -14.27
CA ALA A 300 -7.72 -17.07 -14.45
C ALA A 300 -7.82 -18.23 -15.46
N GLU A 301 -6.84 -18.35 -16.36
CA GLU A 301 -6.76 -19.38 -17.39
C GLU A 301 -5.36 -20.01 -17.39
N GLU A 302 -5.28 -21.33 -17.51
CA GLU A 302 -4.00 -22.04 -17.60
C GLU A 302 -3.15 -21.49 -18.78
N HIS A 303 -1.85 -21.31 -18.56
CA HIS A 303 -0.86 -20.84 -19.54
C HIS A 303 -0.91 -19.36 -19.98
N THR A 304 -1.67 -18.49 -19.32
CA THR A 304 -1.58 -17.04 -19.60
C THR A 304 -0.25 -16.45 -19.15
N LYS A 305 0.43 -15.74 -20.06
CA LYS A 305 1.66 -14.99 -19.73
C LYS A 305 1.31 -13.81 -18.83
N LEU A 306 2.07 -13.63 -17.74
CA LEU A 306 1.93 -12.46 -16.86
C LEU A 306 2.09 -11.16 -17.66
N SER A 307 1.16 -10.23 -17.45
CA SER A 307 1.20 -8.90 -18.07
C SER A 307 2.44 -8.10 -17.66
N ARG A 308 2.84 -7.11 -18.46
CA ARG A 308 3.95 -6.20 -18.10
C ARG A 308 3.67 -5.47 -16.78
N SER A 309 2.42 -5.10 -16.54
CA SER A 309 1.99 -4.46 -15.31
C SER A 309 2.16 -5.40 -14.11
N THR A 310 1.69 -6.64 -14.21
CA THR A 310 1.88 -7.65 -13.15
C THR A 310 3.35 -7.87 -12.83
N LYS A 311 4.20 -8.00 -13.86
CA LYS A 311 5.66 -8.16 -13.67
C LYS A 311 6.29 -6.96 -12.96
N THR A 312 5.91 -5.75 -13.34
CA THR A 312 6.44 -4.51 -12.73
C THR A 312 5.98 -4.39 -11.28
N PHE A 313 4.73 -4.71 -10.99
CA PHE A 313 4.19 -4.72 -9.63
C PHE A 313 4.89 -5.77 -8.76
N TYR A 314 5.07 -7.00 -9.26
CA TYR A 314 5.85 -8.05 -8.61
C TYR A 314 7.28 -7.59 -8.26
N GLN A 315 7.97 -6.92 -9.20
CA GLN A 315 9.30 -6.37 -8.95
C GLN A 315 9.29 -5.29 -7.85
N GLY A 316 8.27 -4.44 -7.81
CA GLY A 316 8.05 -3.47 -6.73
C GLY A 316 7.89 -4.15 -5.37
N THR A 317 7.05 -5.19 -5.30
CA THR A 317 6.83 -5.98 -4.07
C THR A 317 8.11 -6.70 -3.64
N LEU A 318 8.87 -7.27 -4.57
CA LEU A 318 10.15 -7.90 -4.28
C LEU A 318 11.14 -6.89 -3.67
N ARG A 319 11.27 -5.70 -4.26
CA ARG A 319 12.13 -4.63 -3.72
C ARG A 319 11.71 -4.21 -2.32
N PHE A 320 10.40 -4.06 -2.09
CA PHE A 320 9.87 -3.76 -0.76
C PHE A 320 10.25 -4.85 0.25
N LEU A 321 10.04 -6.14 -0.06
CA LEU A 321 10.38 -7.23 0.85
C LEU A 321 11.89 -7.34 1.10
N VAL A 322 12.73 -7.00 0.12
CA VAL A 322 14.20 -6.94 0.31
C VAL A 322 14.58 -5.83 1.29
N VAL A 323 13.94 -4.66 1.22
CA VAL A 323 14.12 -3.60 2.23
C VAL A 323 13.65 -4.08 3.59
N MET A 324 12.48 -4.72 3.68
CA MET A 324 11.98 -5.29 4.94
C MET A 324 12.94 -6.33 5.52
N LEU A 325 13.53 -7.21 4.69
CA LEU A 325 14.50 -8.20 5.12
C LEU A 325 15.78 -7.57 5.69
N HIS A 326 16.28 -6.52 5.05
CA HIS A 326 17.50 -5.85 5.49
C HIS A 326 17.26 -4.98 6.73
N ASP A 327 16.21 -4.15 6.69
CA ASP A 327 15.97 -3.08 7.68
C ASP A 327 15.09 -3.51 8.86
N TYR A 328 14.26 -4.55 8.70
CA TYR A 328 13.29 -4.99 9.72
C TYR A 328 13.06 -6.52 9.70
N PRO A 329 14.13 -7.35 9.77
CA PRO A 329 13.99 -8.80 9.64
C PRO A 329 13.14 -9.41 10.75
N GLU A 330 13.16 -8.88 11.98
CA GLU A 330 12.36 -9.37 13.11
C GLU A 330 10.85 -9.33 12.81
N PHE A 331 10.39 -8.28 12.12
CA PHE A 331 8.99 -8.16 11.69
C PHE A 331 8.62 -9.26 10.69
N LEU A 332 9.50 -9.57 9.73
CA LEU A 332 9.29 -10.69 8.81
C LEU A 332 9.34 -12.03 9.55
N CYS A 333 10.26 -12.20 10.51
CA CYS A 333 10.38 -13.43 11.30
C CYS A 333 9.10 -13.76 12.06
N SER A 334 8.48 -12.76 12.68
CA SER A 334 7.31 -12.92 13.54
C SER A 334 6.01 -13.17 12.77
N HIS A 335 5.92 -12.71 11.52
CA HIS A 335 4.72 -12.79 10.67
C HIS A 335 4.90 -13.72 9.45
N TYR A 336 6.03 -14.41 9.34
CA TYR A 336 6.39 -15.19 8.15
C TYR A 336 5.29 -16.17 7.72
N LEU A 337 4.64 -16.83 8.69
CA LEU A 337 3.63 -17.87 8.46
C LEU A 337 2.43 -17.29 7.73
N SER A 338 1.88 -16.19 8.24
CA SER A 338 0.79 -15.45 7.59
C SER A 338 1.17 -14.99 6.19
N PHE A 339 2.39 -14.49 5.99
CA PHE A 339 2.83 -14.00 4.69
C PHE A 339 3.02 -15.11 3.65
N ILE A 340 3.55 -16.28 4.04
CA ILE A 340 3.72 -17.40 3.10
C ILE A 340 2.39 -18.05 2.70
N HIS A 341 1.34 -17.99 3.54
CA HIS A 341 -0.01 -18.46 3.20
C HIS A 341 -0.67 -17.59 2.13
N LEU A 342 -0.28 -16.31 2.05
CA LEU A 342 -0.75 -15.38 1.03
C LEU A 342 0.02 -15.50 -0.29
N LEU A 343 1.10 -16.29 -0.37
CA LEU A 343 1.90 -16.44 -1.58
C LEU A 343 1.62 -17.77 -2.29
N PRO A 344 1.34 -17.77 -3.60
CA PRO A 344 1.33 -18.99 -4.38
C PRO A 344 2.64 -19.77 -4.23
N LEU A 345 2.58 -21.11 -4.19
CA LEU A 345 3.78 -21.95 -4.01
C LEU A 345 4.87 -21.68 -5.06
N GLY A 346 4.48 -21.34 -6.29
CA GLY A 346 5.42 -20.98 -7.36
C GLY A 346 6.17 -19.65 -7.16
N CYS A 347 5.83 -18.84 -6.15
CA CYS A 347 6.49 -17.56 -5.86
C CYS A 347 7.78 -17.74 -5.06
N ILE A 348 8.67 -18.62 -5.53
CA ILE A 348 9.86 -19.08 -4.80
C ILE A 348 10.73 -17.93 -4.30
N GLN A 349 11.04 -16.94 -5.14
CA GLN A 349 11.89 -15.81 -4.75
C GLN A 349 11.32 -15.00 -3.58
N LEU A 350 10.01 -14.68 -3.59
CA LEU A 350 9.39 -13.91 -2.50
C LEU A 350 9.34 -14.72 -1.21
N ARG A 351 9.02 -16.02 -1.32
CA ARG A 351 9.02 -16.95 -0.20
C ARG A 351 10.43 -17.02 0.40
N ASN A 352 11.46 -17.18 -0.42
CA ASN A 352 12.85 -17.20 0.05
C ASN A 352 13.23 -15.90 0.78
N VAL A 353 12.86 -14.73 0.27
CA VAL A 353 13.14 -13.45 0.95
C VAL A 353 12.52 -13.42 2.35
N ILE A 354 11.25 -13.82 2.49
CA ILE A 354 10.56 -13.87 3.80
C ILE A 354 11.20 -14.92 4.72
N LEU A 355 11.45 -16.13 4.21
CA LEU A 355 11.96 -17.26 4.98
C LEU A 355 13.44 -17.13 5.35
N SER A 356 14.17 -16.24 4.68
CA SER A 356 15.56 -15.91 4.99
C SER A 356 15.70 -14.89 6.12
N ALA A 357 14.60 -14.32 6.63
CA ALA A 357 14.65 -13.38 7.74
C ALA A 357 15.06 -14.08 9.04
N PHE A 358 15.96 -13.46 9.80
CA PHE A 358 16.42 -13.91 11.11
C PHE A 358 16.70 -12.73 12.04
N PRO A 359 16.62 -12.91 13.38
CA PRO A 359 16.90 -11.84 14.33
C PRO A 359 18.33 -11.29 14.19
N ARG A 360 18.50 -9.97 14.15
CA ARG A 360 19.80 -9.31 13.94
C ARG A 360 20.85 -9.62 14.99
N THR A 361 20.41 -9.97 16.20
CA THR A 361 21.29 -10.35 17.31
C THR A 361 21.90 -11.74 17.13
N MET A 362 21.39 -12.53 16.17
CA MET A 362 21.90 -13.87 15.88
C MET A 362 23.02 -13.80 14.85
N ILE A 363 24.16 -14.40 15.17
CA ILE A 363 25.25 -14.63 14.22
C ILE A 363 25.02 -16.01 13.60
N LEU A 364 24.69 -16.02 12.31
CA LEU A 364 24.53 -17.25 11.56
C LEU A 364 25.90 -17.83 11.23
N PRO A 365 26.14 -19.10 11.57
CA PRO A 365 27.42 -19.71 11.26
C PRO A 365 27.37 -20.29 9.83
N ASP A 366 28.51 -20.63 9.24
CA ASP A 366 28.56 -21.01 7.81
C ASP A 366 27.77 -22.31 7.52
N PRO A 367 26.70 -22.26 6.70
CA PRO A 367 25.85 -23.42 6.42
C PRO A 367 26.56 -24.56 5.69
N PHE A 368 27.71 -24.33 5.06
CA PHE A 368 28.44 -25.37 4.32
C PHE A 368 29.38 -26.20 5.21
N THR A 369 29.78 -25.66 6.36
CA THR A 369 30.75 -26.31 7.27
C THR A 369 30.09 -26.99 8.46
N ILE A 370 28.84 -26.64 8.78
CA ILE A 370 28.20 -27.01 10.05
C ILE A 370 27.29 -28.21 9.91
N THR A 371 27.22 -29.01 10.97
CA THR A 371 26.31 -30.15 11.10
C THR A 371 25.04 -29.73 11.83
N LEU A 372 23.96 -30.52 11.67
CA LEU A 372 22.69 -30.30 12.37
C LEU A 372 22.82 -30.24 13.91
N GLY A 373 23.91 -30.72 14.48
CA GLY A 373 24.21 -30.61 15.91
C GLY A 373 24.29 -29.17 16.42
N TYR A 374 24.66 -28.19 15.58
CA TYR A 374 24.60 -26.78 15.98
C TYR A 374 23.16 -26.29 16.21
N VAL A 375 22.23 -26.75 15.38
CA VAL A 375 20.81 -26.41 15.51
C VAL A 375 20.20 -27.10 16.74
N ALA A 376 20.64 -28.33 17.03
CA ALA A 376 20.26 -29.08 18.23
C ALA A 376 20.63 -28.36 19.53
N ASN A 377 21.65 -27.49 19.52
CA ASN A 377 22.07 -26.69 20.67
C ASN A 377 21.35 -25.33 20.74
N ASN A 378 20.58 -24.96 19.71
CA ASN A 378 19.86 -23.69 19.60
C ASN A 378 18.35 -23.93 19.40
N THR A 379 17.71 -24.56 20.38
CA THR A 379 16.29 -24.99 20.33
C THR A 379 15.31 -23.95 20.87
N ALA A 380 15.67 -22.66 20.86
CA ALA A 380 14.70 -21.63 21.21
C ALA A 380 13.53 -21.66 20.22
N SER A 381 12.29 -21.65 20.73
CA SER A 381 11.12 -21.55 19.85
C SER A 381 11.08 -20.17 19.19
N PRO A 382 10.80 -20.11 17.87
CA PRO A 382 10.72 -18.84 17.17
C PRO A 382 9.59 -18.00 17.77
N LYS A 383 9.85 -16.70 17.99
CA LYS A 383 8.80 -15.76 18.42
C LYS A 383 7.83 -15.52 17.27
N LEU A 384 6.58 -15.90 17.44
CA LEU A 384 5.51 -15.71 16.45
C LEU A 384 4.43 -14.81 17.05
N LEU A 385 4.00 -13.82 16.27
CA LEU A 385 2.85 -13.00 16.60
C LEU A 385 1.64 -13.70 15.99
N GLN A 386 1.03 -14.62 16.75
CA GLN A 386 -0.14 -15.34 16.28
C GLN A 386 -1.29 -14.36 16.03
N VAL A 387 -1.86 -14.46 14.83
CA VAL A 387 -3.26 -14.13 14.60
C VAL A 387 -4.05 -15.07 15.52
N LYS A 388 -4.99 -14.51 16.29
CA LYS A 388 -5.80 -15.24 17.25
C LYS A 388 -6.20 -16.61 16.70
N GLU A 389 -5.96 -17.66 17.50
CA GLU A 389 -6.54 -18.99 17.33
C GLU A 389 -8.05 -18.90 17.62
N GLU A 390 -8.79 -18.10 16.83
CA GLU A 390 -10.25 -18.07 16.87
C GLU A 390 -10.76 -19.33 16.18
N GLY A 391 -10.85 -20.40 16.97
CA GLY A 391 -11.33 -21.71 16.57
C GLY A 391 -10.18 -22.68 16.33
N GLU A 392 -9.61 -23.24 17.41
CA GLU A 392 -9.01 -24.56 17.29
C GLU A 392 -10.10 -25.49 16.76
N GLU A 393 -10.08 -25.75 15.46
CA GLU A 393 -10.95 -26.74 14.84
C GLU A 393 -10.76 -28.04 15.62
N SER A 394 -11.85 -28.70 16.03
CA SER A 394 -11.84 -29.93 16.86
C SER A 394 -10.76 -30.95 16.47
N ILE A 395 -10.42 -30.99 15.17
CA ILE A 395 -9.43 -31.87 14.56
C ILE A 395 -7.98 -31.50 14.92
N LEU A 396 -7.63 -30.22 15.06
CA LEU A 396 -6.30 -29.79 15.53
C LEU A 396 -6.12 -30.15 17.00
N HIS A 397 -7.17 -30.00 17.82
CA HIS A 397 -7.13 -30.46 19.21
C HIS A 397 -6.95 -31.98 19.31
N GLU A 398 -7.70 -32.77 18.52
CA GLU A 398 -7.49 -34.23 18.41
C GLU A 398 -6.05 -34.58 18.00
N CYS A 399 -5.48 -33.81 17.06
CA CYS A 399 -4.09 -33.95 16.66
C CYS A 399 -3.13 -33.67 17.84
N GLY A 400 -3.36 -32.62 18.62
CA GLY A 400 -2.57 -32.29 19.81
C GLY A 400 -2.59 -33.39 20.87
N VAL A 401 -3.75 -34.01 21.10
CA VAL A 401 -3.89 -35.17 21.99
C VAL A 401 -3.08 -36.37 21.49
N TYR A 402 -3.11 -36.65 20.18
CA TYR A 402 -2.31 -37.72 19.58
C TYR A 402 -0.80 -37.45 19.68
N LEU A 403 -0.36 -36.22 19.42
CA LEU A 403 1.05 -35.82 19.56
C LEU A 403 1.56 -35.99 20.99
N SER A 404 0.71 -35.72 21.99
CA SER A 404 1.07 -35.80 23.41
C SER A 404 1.00 -37.22 23.98
N SER A 405 -0.03 -37.98 23.62
CA SER A 405 -0.29 -39.30 24.21
C SER A 405 0.37 -40.44 23.43
N GLY A 406 0.62 -40.29 22.12
CA GLY A 406 1.07 -41.37 21.23
C GLY A 406 0.11 -42.56 21.13
N HIS A 407 -1.04 -42.49 21.80
CA HIS A 407 -1.96 -43.60 22.06
C HIS A 407 -3.37 -43.24 21.60
N THR A 408 -3.51 -42.84 20.35
CA THR A 408 -4.81 -42.81 19.67
C THR A 408 -4.77 -43.67 18.42
N LYS A 409 -5.79 -44.52 18.33
CA LYS A 409 -6.01 -45.60 17.35
C LYS A 409 -5.99 -45.06 15.91
N MET A 410 -5.75 -45.94 14.96
CA MET A 410 -5.83 -45.86 13.48
C MET A 410 -6.75 -44.80 12.80
N SER A 411 -7.64 -44.09 13.50
CA SER A 411 -8.62 -43.14 12.96
C SER A 411 -8.12 -41.70 12.76
N ILE A 412 -7.05 -41.26 13.42
CA ILE A 412 -6.60 -39.85 13.30
C ILE A 412 -6.23 -39.49 11.86
N GLY A 413 -5.59 -40.42 11.14
CA GLY A 413 -5.22 -40.24 9.74
C GLY A 413 -6.45 -39.99 8.84
N SER A 414 -7.52 -40.78 9.00
CA SER A 414 -8.76 -40.58 8.25
C SER A 414 -9.46 -39.27 8.59
N SER A 415 -9.44 -38.84 9.85
CA SER A 415 -9.99 -37.54 10.28
C SER A 415 -9.22 -36.38 9.64
N LEU A 416 -7.88 -36.44 9.64
CA LEU A 416 -7.02 -35.43 9.01
C LEU A 416 -7.20 -35.37 7.49
N VAL A 417 -7.38 -36.51 6.84
CA VAL A 417 -7.71 -36.55 5.40
C VAL A 417 -9.06 -35.89 5.16
N GLY A 418 -10.09 -36.26 5.93
CA GLY A 418 -11.43 -35.67 5.82
C GLY A 418 -11.40 -34.14 5.99
N TYR A 419 -10.61 -33.66 6.95
CA TYR A 419 -10.35 -32.24 7.16
C TYR A 419 -9.78 -31.54 5.90
N ILE A 420 -8.74 -32.13 5.31
CA ILE A 420 -8.06 -31.57 4.12
C ILE A 420 -8.98 -31.60 2.89
N THR A 421 -9.79 -32.66 2.72
CA THR A 421 -10.64 -32.86 1.54
C THR A 421 -11.99 -32.14 1.58
N SER A 422 -12.41 -31.62 2.74
CA SER A 422 -13.74 -31.03 2.96
C SER A 422 -14.01 -29.68 2.26
N SER A 423 -13.02 -29.09 1.57
CA SER A 423 -13.10 -27.70 1.09
C SER A 423 -12.50 -27.52 -0.31
N ASP A 424 -12.77 -26.37 -0.93
CA ASP A 424 -12.17 -25.95 -2.21
C ASP A 424 -10.64 -26.07 -2.21
N LYS A 425 -10.06 -26.23 -3.41
CA LYS A 425 -8.61 -26.44 -3.62
C LYS A 425 -7.74 -25.40 -2.92
N ASP A 426 -8.11 -24.12 -2.93
CA ASP A 426 -7.34 -23.05 -2.29
C ASP A 426 -7.35 -23.14 -0.76
N SER A 427 -8.48 -23.54 -0.17
CA SER A 427 -8.58 -23.79 1.28
C SER A 427 -7.77 -25.03 1.68
N SER A 428 -7.67 -26.04 0.81
CA SER A 428 -6.87 -27.24 1.10
C SER A 428 -5.37 -26.95 1.29
N VAL A 429 -4.81 -25.96 0.58
CA VAL A 429 -3.40 -25.56 0.73
C VAL A 429 -3.15 -24.95 2.11
N GLU A 430 -4.00 -24.02 2.52
CA GLU A 430 -3.90 -23.34 3.81
C GLU A 430 -4.08 -24.33 4.97
N LYS A 431 -5.05 -25.26 4.87
CA LYS A 431 -5.25 -26.33 5.85
C LYS A 431 -4.03 -27.23 6.01
N ILE A 432 -3.38 -27.63 4.90
CA ILE A 432 -2.15 -28.44 4.96
C ILE A 432 -1.01 -27.63 5.60
N GLN A 433 -0.86 -26.34 5.26
CA GLN A 433 0.16 -25.47 5.86
C GLN A 433 -0.05 -25.30 7.37
N ASN A 434 -1.28 -25.01 7.79
CA ASN A 434 -1.65 -24.89 9.21
C ASN A 434 -1.43 -26.20 9.97
N LEU A 435 -1.82 -27.33 9.40
CA LEU A 435 -1.61 -28.65 10.01
C LEU A 435 -0.11 -28.95 10.18
N VAL A 436 0.70 -28.70 9.15
CA VAL A 436 2.15 -28.94 9.21
C VAL A 436 2.78 -28.10 10.30
N PHE A 437 2.43 -26.81 10.36
CA PHE A 437 2.91 -25.89 11.38
C PHE A 437 2.47 -26.32 12.79
N TYR A 438 1.19 -26.68 12.97
CA TYR A 438 0.66 -27.15 14.25
C TYR A 438 1.40 -28.40 14.73
N VAL A 439 1.54 -29.40 13.86
CA VAL A 439 2.26 -30.65 14.16
C VAL A 439 3.71 -30.36 14.55
N GLY A 440 4.43 -29.53 13.81
CA GLY A 440 5.83 -29.24 14.10
C GLY A 440 6.06 -28.37 15.34
N SER A 441 5.14 -27.44 15.63
CA SER A 441 5.22 -26.57 16.82
C SER A 441 4.89 -27.30 18.13
N HIS A 442 4.04 -28.33 18.07
CA HIS A 442 3.64 -29.14 19.23
C HIS A 442 4.46 -30.42 19.40
N THR A 443 5.47 -30.65 18.54
CA THR A 443 6.34 -31.83 18.64
C THR A 443 7.65 -31.48 19.30
N THR A 444 8.01 -32.24 20.33
CA THR A 444 9.35 -32.20 20.93
C THR A 444 10.18 -33.37 20.43
N LEU A 445 11.42 -33.09 20.01
CA LEU A 445 12.35 -34.13 19.58
C LEU A 445 12.99 -34.81 20.79
N ASP A 446 12.68 -36.09 21.00
CA ASP A 446 13.43 -36.96 21.91
C ASP A 446 14.55 -37.66 21.15
N THR A 447 15.80 -37.19 21.31
CA THR A 447 16.97 -37.76 20.62
C THR A 447 17.32 -39.17 21.07
N LYS A 448 16.68 -39.70 22.14
CA LYS A 448 16.90 -41.07 22.61
C LYS A 448 16.01 -42.10 21.91
N LYS A 449 14.95 -41.66 21.23
CA LYS A 449 14.01 -42.53 20.52
C LYS A 449 14.21 -42.44 19.02
N SER A 450 13.81 -43.51 18.32
CA SER A 450 13.83 -43.51 16.86
C SER A 450 12.84 -42.48 16.32
N LEU A 451 13.26 -41.67 15.34
CA LEU A 451 12.38 -40.68 14.72
C LEU A 451 11.17 -41.34 14.03
N SER A 452 11.26 -42.62 13.67
CA SER A 452 10.12 -43.41 13.15
C SER A 452 8.97 -43.57 14.15
N GLU A 453 9.25 -43.51 15.45
CA GLU A 453 8.26 -43.64 16.52
C GLU A 453 7.56 -42.32 16.84
N SER A 454 8.05 -41.20 16.28
CA SER A 454 7.45 -39.89 16.49
C SER A 454 6.03 -39.83 15.88
N PRO A 455 5.00 -39.48 16.67
CA PRO A 455 3.63 -39.31 16.17
C PRO A 455 3.53 -38.33 14.99
N ALA A 456 4.33 -37.26 14.99
CA ALA A 456 4.39 -36.28 13.91
C ALA A 456 4.87 -36.88 12.59
N ILE A 457 5.93 -37.71 12.64
CA ILE A 457 6.42 -38.43 11.46
C ILE A 457 5.39 -39.44 10.97
N GLN A 458 4.67 -40.11 11.88
CA GLN A 458 3.59 -41.02 11.51
C GLN A 458 2.46 -40.29 10.77
N ILE A 459 2.08 -39.08 11.20
CA ILE A 459 1.12 -38.22 10.47
C ILE A 459 1.63 -37.93 9.06
N TYR A 460 2.86 -37.44 8.91
CA TYR A 460 3.40 -37.09 7.59
C TYR A 460 3.49 -38.31 6.67
N LYS A 461 3.94 -39.46 7.18
CA LYS A 461 3.97 -40.72 6.41
C LYS A 461 2.58 -41.18 5.98
N TYR A 462 1.59 -41.08 6.88
CA TYR A 462 0.21 -41.43 6.57
C TYR A 462 -0.36 -40.54 5.46
N LEU A 463 -0.18 -39.22 5.56
CA LEU A 463 -0.66 -38.26 4.55
C LEU A 463 0.03 -38.48 3.19
N LEU A 464 1.35 -38.71 3.19
CA LEU A 464 2.10 -39.04 1.96
C LEU A 464 1.59 -40.33 1.32
N ALA A 465 1.35 -41.38 2.11
CA ALA A 465 0.81 -42.64 1.61
C ALA A 465 -0.61 -42.45 1.03
N HIS A 466 -1.46 -41.68 1.70
CA HIS A 466 -2.80 -41.36 1.22
C HIS A 466 -2.78 -40.55 -0.10
N PHE A 467 -1.95 -39.52 -0.20
CA PHE A 467 -1.83 -38.76 -1.46
C PHE A 467 -1.25 -39.60 -2.59
N SER A 468 -0.32 -40.51 -2.29
CA SER A 468 0.20 -41.46 -3.27
C SER A 468 -0.87 -42.43 -3.76
N SER A 469 -1.68 -43.00 -2.85
CA SER A 469 -2.76 -43.94 -3.21
C SER A 469 -3.89 -43.28 -3.99
N THR A 470 -4.16 -42.00 -3.72
CA THR A 470 -5.21 -41.21 -4.41
C THR A 470 -4.71 -40.48 -5.65
N GLN A 471 -3.43 -40.65 -6.03
CA GLN A 471 -2.79 -39.94 -7.15
C GLN A 471 -2.84 -38.41 -7.03
N ASN A 472 -2.94 -37.87 -5.81
CA ASN A 472 -2.99 -36.44 -5.54
C ASN A 472 -1.57 -35.84 -5.44
N SER A 473 -0.90 -35.70 -6.57
CA SER A 473 0.45 -35.13 -6.66
C SER A 473 0.54 -33.69 -6.14
N PHE A 474 -0.54 -32.91 -6.30
CA PHE A 474 -0.60 -31.54 -5.80
C PHE A 474 -0.60 -31.48 -4.27
N GLY A 475 -1.46 -32.25 -3.60
CA GLY A 475 -1.51 -32.31 -2.13
C GLY A 475 -0.19 -32.81 -1.53
N GLN A 476 0.44 -33.80 -2.17
CA GLN A 476 1.77 -34.27 -1.81
C GLN A 476 2.83 -33.16 -1.93
N HIS A 477 2.84 -32.44 -3.06
CA HIS A 477 3.75 -31.33 -3.29
C HIS A 477 3.56 -30.19 -2.28
N VAL A 478 2.30 -29.88 -1.92
CA VAL A 478 1.95 -28.88 -0.90
C VAL A 478 2.49 -29.31 0.46
N LEU A 479 2.23 -30.56 0.89
CA LEU A 479 2.69 -31.09 2.18
C LEU A 479 4.21 -30.98 2.34
N LEU A 480 4.96 -31.41 1.33
CA LEU A 480 6.42 -31.35 1.35
C LEU A 480 6.92 -29.90 1.34
N ASN A 481 6.28 -29.00 0.57
CA ASN A 481 6.64 -27.58 0.59
C ASN A 481 6.40 -26.92 1.96
N SER A 482 5.28 -27.24 2.61
CA SER A 482 4.96 -26.74 3.94
C SER A 482 5.99 -27.17 4.97
N ILE A 483 6.48 -28.42 4.90
CA ILE A 483 7.58 -28.90 5.76
C ILE A 483 8.84 -28.06 5.52
N VAL A 484 9.20 -27.85 4.25
CA VAL A 484 10.40 -27.11 3.85
C VAL A 484 10.32 -25.62 4.20
N ASP A 485 9.13 -25.03 4.31
CA ASP A 485 8.93 -23.62 4.69
C ASP A 485 9.49 -23.29 6.08
N HIS A 486 9.59 -24.28 6.96
CA HIS A 486 10.09 -24.09 8.31
C HIS A 486 11.61 -24.23 8.42
N LEU A 487 12.32 -24.49 7.32
CA LEU A 487 13.79 -24.54 7.25
C LEU A 487 14.40 -23.12 7.15
N ARG A 488 14.32 -22.35 8.25
CA ARG A 488 14.69 -20.92 8.33
C ARG A 488 16.03 -20.72 9.04
N TYR A 489 16.10 -19.85 10.05
CA TYR A 489 17.29 -19.68 10.89
C TYR A 489 17.36 -20.75 12.00
N PRO A 490 18.48 -20.90 12.73
CA PRO A 490 18.58 -21.84 13.85
C PRO A 490 17.50 -21.61 14.92
N ASN A 491 16.55 -22.53 15.05
CA ASN A 491 15.50 -22.56 16.06
C ASN A 491 14.94 -23.99 16.19
N SER A 492 14.08 -24.23 17.20
CA SER A 492 13.48 -25.56 17.43
C SER A 492 12.71 -26.11 16.23
N HIS A 493 11.94 -25.28 15.53
CA HIS A 493 11.15 -25.72 14.37
C HIS A 493 12.09 -26.13 13.24
N THR A 494 13.06 -25.29 12.90
CA THR A 494 14.05 -25.60 11.85
C THR A 494 14.80 -26.88 12.16
N TYR A 495 15.16 -27.13 13.42
CA TYR A 495 15.77 -28.40 13.82
C TYR A 495 14.83 -29.59 13.57
N PHE A 496 13.59 -29.53 14.06
CA PHE A 496 12.59 -30.58 13.87
C PHE A 496 12.34 -30.89 12.39
N PHE A 497 12.05 -29.87 11.59
CA PHE A 497 11.72 -30.06 10.19
C PHE A 497 12.93 -30.51 9.35
N SER A 498 14.16 -30.15 9.74
CA SER A 498 15.38 -30.69 9.12
C SER A 498 15.51 -32.19 9.37
N MET A 499 15.29 -32.65 10.61
CA MET A 499 15.31 -34.07 10.95
C MET A 499 14.17 -34.82 10.27
N ALA A 500 12.97 -34.24 10.24
CA ALA A 500 11.80 -34.82 9.60
C ALA A 500 12.03 -35.04 8.10
N ILE A 501 12.51 -34.03 7.36
CA ILE A 501 12.68 -34.15 5.91
C ILE A 501 13.79 -35.14 5.54
N LEU A 502 14.90 -35.19 6.30
CA LEU A 502 15.97 -36.17 6.10
C LEU A 502 15.49 -37.60 6.36
N HIS A 503 14.68 -37.80 7.40
CA HIS A 503 14.10 -39.11 7.68
C HIS A 503 13.07 -39.54 6.64
N LEU A 504 12.23 -38.61 6.17
CA LEU A 504 11.31 -38.89 5.07
C LEU A 504 12.09 -39.25 3.80
N PHE A 505 13.16 -38.52 3.48
CA PHE A 505 14.03 -38.84 2.35
C PHE A 505 14.63 -40.26 2.44
N ASN A 506 15.05 -40.69 3.63
CA ASN A 506 15.61 -42.04 3.80
C ASN A 506 14.55 -43.15 3.77
N SER A 507 13.36 -42.89 4.33
CA SER A 507 12.33 -43.91 4.58
C SER A 507 11.23 -44.01 3.52
N GLN A 508 11.10 -43.05 2.61
CA GLN A 508 10.05 -43.02 1.58
C GLN A 508 10.52 -43.56 0.21
N PRO A 509 9.62 -43.97 -0.70
CA PRO A 509 10.01 -44.48 -2.01
C PRO A 509 10.62 -43.40 -2.92
N ASN A 510 11.33 -43.83 -3.97
CA ASN A 510 12.10 -42.97 -4.87
C ASN A 510 11.32 -41.78 -5.44
N GLN A 511 10.01 -41.95 -5.73
CA GLN A 511 9.14 -40.86 -6.19
C GLN A 511 9.05 -39.70 -5.19
N ILE A 512 8.95 -40.00 -3.89
CA ILE A 512 8.94 -38.98 -2.84
C ILE A 512 10.33 -38.35 -2.71
N LYS A 513 11.39 -39.16 -2.79
CA LYS A 513 12.78 -38.66 -2.73
C LYS A 513 13.05 -37.65 -3.84
N GLU A 514 12.64 -37.96 -5.07
CA GLU A 514 12.75 -37.07 -6.21
C GLU A 514 12.03 -35.74 -5.97
N GLN A 515 10.81 -35.78 -5.44
CA GLN A 515 10.06 -34.56 -5.13
C GLN A 515 10.70 -33.72 -4.02
N ILE A 516 11.20 -34.35 -2.95
CA ILE A 516 11.95 -33.65 -1.89
C ILE A 516 13.16 -32.94 -2.51
N THR A 517 13.96 -33.66 -3.31
CA THR A 517 15.13 -33.08 -4.00
C THR A 517 14.72 -31.92 -4.90
N ARG A 518 13.65 -32.09 -5.69
CA ARG A 518 13.12 -31.04 -6.57
C ARG A 518 12.73 -29.79 -5.79
N ILE A 519 11.98 -29.92 -4.71
CA ILE A 519 11.53 -28.78 -3.89
C ILE A 519 12.73 -28.03 -3.30
N LEU A 520 13.72 -28.77 -2.77
CA LEU A 520 14.93 -28.15 -2.23
C LEU A 520 15.72 -27.43 -3.34
N LEU A 521 15.89 -28.05 -4.51
CA LEU A 521 16.59 -27.44 -5.66
C LEU A 521 15.87 -26.22 -6.21
N GLU A 522 14.54 -26.26 -6.38
CA GLU A 522 13.75 -25.11 -6.85
C GLU A 522 13.98 -23.89 -5.96
N ARG A 523 14.09 -24.09 -4.64
CA ARG A 523 14.39 -23.03 -3.68
C ARG A 523 15.85 -22.57 -3.68
N LEU A 524 16.78 -23.31 -4.26
CA LEU A 524 18.21 -22.97 -4.29
C LEU A 524 18.68 -22.41 -5.64
N ILE A 525 18.03 -22.78 -6.75
CA ILE A 525 18.37 -22.31 -8.11
C ILE A 525 18.00 -20.83 -8.32
N VAL A 526 17.07 -20.30 -7.52
CA VAL A 526 16.71 -18.87 -7.57
C VAL A 526 17.83 -17.97 -7.01
N ASN A 527 17.72 -16.67 -7.29
CA ASN A 527 18.66 -15.69 -6.77
C ASN A 527 18.61 -15.63 -5.23
N ARG A 528 19.75 -15.29 -4.63
CA ARG A 528 19.84 -15.00 -3.19
C ARG A 528 18.77 -13.98 -2.77
N PRO A 529 18.28 -14.03 -1.51
CA PRO A 529 18.77 -14.85 -0.40
C PRO A 529 18.22 -16.29 -0.40
N HIS A 530 18.89 -17.16 0.35
CA HIS A 530 18.47 -18.54 0.61
C HIS A 530 18.33 -18.75 2.12
N PRO A 531 17.25 -19.39 2.61
CA PRO A 531 17.10 -19.68 4.02
C PRO A 531 18.26 -20.56 4.55
N TRP A 532 18.77 -20.24 5.74
CA TRP A 532 19.96 -20.89 6.30
C TRP A 532 19.77 -22.40 6.54
N GLY A 533 18.62 -22.78 7.10
CA GLY A 533 18.26 -24.16 7.43
C GLY A 533 17.98 -24.98 6.17
N LEU A 534 17.46 -24.35 5.12
CA LEU A 534 17.30 -24.96 3.80
C LEU A 534 18.68 -25.39 3.25
N LEU A 535 19.65 -24.47 3.25
CA LEU A 535 21.02 -24.76 2.81
C LEU A 535 21.66 -25.87 3.64
N THR A 536 21.60 -25.75 4.97
CA THR A 536 22.21 -26.72 5.90
C THR A 536 21.62 -28.12 5.71
N THR A 537 20.30 -28.21 5.55
CA THR A 537 19.60 -29.49 5.32
C THR A 537 19.95 -30.08 3.96
N PHE A 538 20.03 -29.26 2.92
CA PHE A 538 20.40 -29.71 1.59
C PHE A 538 21.85 -30.23 1.53
N VAL A 539 22.78 -29.55 2.19
CA VAL A 539 24.19 -30.01 2.33
C VAL A 539 24.24 -31.37 3.03
N GLN A 540 23.45 -31.56 4.09
CA GLN A 540 23.38 -32.83 4.82
C GLN A 540 22.74 -33.97 4.01
N LEU A 541 21.88 -33.66 3.05
CA LEU A 541 21.26 -34.64 2.16
C LEU A 541 22.25 -35.13 1.09
N ILE A 542 23.19 -34.26 0.67
CA ILE A 542 24.23 -34.59 -0.32
C ILE A 542 25.42 -35.33 0.30
N LYS A 543 25.77 -34.99 1.55
CA LYS A 543 26.80 -35.69 2.33
C LYS A 543 26.34 -37.10 2.68
#